data_AF-A0A5C8TYC8-F1
#
_entry.id   AF-A0A5C8TYC8-F1
#
_cell.length_a   1.000
_cell.length_b   1.000
_cell.length_c   1.000
_cell.angle_alpha   90.00
_cell.angle_beta   90.00
_cell.angle_gamma   90.00
#
_symmetry.space_group_name_H-M   'P 1'
#
loop_
_entity.id
_entity.type
_entity.pdbx_description
1 polymer ?
#
loop_
_entity_poly.entity_id
_entity_poly.type
_entity_poly.pdbx_seq_one_letter_code
_entity_poly.pdbx_strand_id
1 'polypeptide(L)'
;MGPMIEALSHVNWLAVGVASVAHFILGAAWFVGLVGKHYPVVLGIADRPQEKPGLLSLAGPFACTAVTVATSAILLRALGITTYGDALVLGALVGVGYLVPMTLNIAINPLFPRPFAYTALNAPFFVVGSLMSCTILEAMS
;
A
#
# COMPACT_ATOMS: atom_id res chain seq x y z
N MET A 1 -17.35 3.96 -25.49
CA MET A 1 -17.20 4.25 -24.04
C MET A 1 -15.82 4.89 -23.86
N GLY A 2 -15.60 5.76 -22.86
CA GLY A 2 -14.26 6.34 -22.67
C GLY A 2 -13.26 5.28 -22.17
N PRO A 3 -11.95 5.44 -22.43
CA PRO A 3 -10.93 4.42 -22.12
C PRO A 3 -10.91 4.01 -20.63
N MET A 4 -11.20 4.94 -19.72
CA MET A 4 -11.31 4.65 -18.29
C MET A 4 -12.50 3.75 -17.93
N ILE A 5 -13.63 3.87 -18.62
CA ILE A 5 -14.82 3.06 -18.33
C ILE A 5 -14.63 1.66 -18.91
N GLU A 6 -13.98 1.54 -20.06
CA GLU A 6 -13.61 0.25 -20.65
C GLU A 6 -12.57 -0.50 -19.78
N ALA A 7 -11.61 0.22 -19.19
CA ALA A 7 -10.65 -0.36 -18.26
C ALA A 7 -11.33 -1.10 -17.09
N LEU A 8 -12.45 -0.56 -16.56
CA LEU A 8 -13.21 -1.20 -15.47
C LEU A 8 -13.76 -2.57 -15.84
N SER A 9 -14.13 -2.81 -17.10
CA SER A 9 -14.64 -4.10 -17.57
C SER A 9 -13.55 -5.14 -17.86
N HIS A 10 -12.29 -4.73 -17.97
CA HIS A 10 -11.16 -5.61 -18.32
C HIS A 10 -10.17 -5.85 -17.16
N VAL A 11 -10.57 -5.50 -15.92
CA VAL A 11 -9.81 -5.83 -14.71
C VAL A 11 -9.93 -7.31 -14.40
N ASN A 12 -8.79 -7.99 -14.22
CA ASN A 12 -8.74 -9.32 -13.64
C ASN A 12 -8.91 -9.23 -12.11
N TRP A 13 -10.13 -9.42 -11.62
CA TRP A 13 -10.43 -9.33 -10.18
C TRP A 13 -9.77 -10.42 -9.33
N LEU A 14 -9.42 -11.58 -9.92
CA LEU A 14 -8.62 -12.59 -9.22
C LEU A 14 -7.21 -12.06 -8.94
N ALA A 15 -6.58 -11.41 -9.93
CA ALA A 15 -5.28 -10.77 -9.77
C ALA A 15 -5.31 -9.69 -8.68
N VAL A 16 -6.37 -8.88 -8.62
CA VAL A 16 -6.59 -7.89 -7.56
C VAL A 16 -6.66 -8.58 -6.18
N GLY A 17 -7.40 -9.67 -6.06
CA GLY A 17 -7.49 -10.45 -4.81
C GLY A 17 -6.13 -11.00 -4.37
N VAL A 18 -5.39 -11.62 -5.28
CA VAL A 18 -4.05 -12.18 -5.00
C VAL A 18 -3.07 -11.10 -4.58
N ALA A 19 -3.01 -9.99 -5.32
CA ALA A 19 -2.14 -8.85 -4.98
C ALA A 19 -2.52 -8.22 -3.64
N SER A 20 -3.81 -8.13 -3.31
CA SER A 20 -4.29 -7.61 -2.02
C SER A 20 -3.87 -8.50 -0.85
N VAL A 21 -4.01 -9.82 -0.99
CA VAL A 21 -3.56 -10.78 0.04
C VAL A 21 -2.03 -10.74 0.18
N ALA A 22 -1.29 -10.68 -0.92
CA ALA A 22 0.17 -10.55 -0.87
C ALA A 22 0.61 -9.26 -0.14
N HIS A 23 -0.05 -8.14 -0.43
CA HIS A 23 0.22 -6.85 0.23
C HIS A 23 -0.12 -6.91 1.72
N PHE A 24 -1.19 -7.61 2.10
CA PHE A 24 -1.54 -7.81 3.50
C PHE A 24 -0.50 -8.64 4.27
N ILE A 25 -0.03 -9.74 3.65
CA ILE A 25 1.07 -10.55 4.21
C ILE A 25 2.35 -9.72 4.34
N LEU A 26 2.67 -8.91 3.33
CA LEU A 26 3.78 -7.95 3.40
C LEU A 26 3.61 -6.99 4.59
N GLY A 27 2.39 -6.50 4.83
CA GLY A 27 2.08 -5.64 5.98
C GLY A 27 2.37 -6.33 7.31
N ALA A 28 1.94 -7.59 7.47
CA ALA A 28 2.27 -8.38 8.65
C ALA A 28 3.79 -8.56 8.81
N ALA A 29 4.49 -8.97 7.75
CA ALA A 29 5.94 -9.14 7.77
C ALA A 29 6.68 -7.83 8.13
N TRP A 30 6.19 -6.69 7.62
CA TRP A 30 6.78 -5.38 7.87
C TRP A 30 6.51 -4.89 9.30
N PHE A 31 5.24 -4.75 9.68
CA PHE A 31 4.85 -4.08 10.93
C PHE A 31 4.89 -4.99 12.16
N VAL A 32 4.81 -6.30 12.00
CA VAL A 32 5.02 -7.25 13.12
C VAL A 32 6.48 -7.67 13.18
N GLY A 33 7.11 -7.95 12.04
CA GLY A 33 8.50 -8.42 11.97
C GLY A 33 9.51 -7.29 11.96
N LEU A 34 9.69 -6.65 10.80
CA LEU A 34 10.84 -5.79 10.51
C LEU A 34 10.90 -4.54 11.40
N VAL A 35 9.79 -3.82 11.51
CA VAL A 35 9.74 -2.52 12.22
C VAL A 35 8.92 -2.57 13.51
N GLY A 36 8.39 -3.74 13.90
CA GLY A 36 7.42 -3.85 15.00
C GLY A 36 7.90 -3.29 16.34
N LYS A 37 9.19 -3.42 16.67
CA LYS A 37 9.77 -2.81 17.88
C LYS A 37 9.98 -1.30 17.79
N HIS A 38 10.14 -0.76 16.59
CA HIS A 38 10.40 0.65 16.34
C HIS A 38 9.11 1.46 16.14
N TYR A 39 8.06 0.81 15.65
CA TYR A 39 6.79 1.43 15.33
C TYR A 39 6.10 2.10 16.54
N PRO A 40 5.99 1.46 17.73
CA PRO A 40 5.45 2.11 18.93
C PRO A 40 6.31 3.29 19.41
N VAL A 41 7.62 3.23 19.20
CA VAL A 41 8.58 4.25 19.61
C VAL A 41 8.44 5.52 18.77
N VAL A 42 8.26 5.39 17.45
CA VAL A 42 8.03 6.57 16.58
C VAL A 42 6.63 7.16 16.77
N LEU A 43 5.67 6.35 17.18
CA LEU A 43 4.31 6.78 17.54
C LEU A 43 4.22 7.43 18.93
N GLY A 44 5.26 7.34 19.77
CA GLY A 44 5.23 7.82 21.15
C GLY A 44 4.27 7.04 22.06
N ILE A 45 4.06 5.76 21.75
CA ILE A 45 3.15 4.87 22.49
C ILE A 45 3.87 3.67 23.10
N ALA A 46 5.20 3.65 23.10
CA ALA A 46 6.00 2.52 23.58
C ALA A 46 5.74 2.18 25.06
N ASP A 47 5.44 3.19 25.88
CA ASP A 47 5.17 3.01 27.31
C ASP A 47 3.68 2.71 27.61
N ARG A 48 2.82 2.68 26.58
CA ARG A 48 1.39 2.37 26.76
C ARG A 48 1.20 0.86 26.91
N PRO A 49 0.22 0.42 27.72
CA PRO A 49 -0.17 -0.99 27.77
C PRO A 49 -0.53 -1.49 26.36
N GLN A 50 -0.07 -2.69 26.01
CA GLN A 50 -0.47 -3.28 24.74
C GLN A 50 -1.94 -3.69 24.78
N GLU A 51 -2.74 -3.05 23.94
CA GLU A 51 -4.12 -3.44 23.70
C GLU A 51 -4.19 -4.57 22.67
N LYS A 52 -5.21 -5.43 22.81
CA LYS A 52 -5.48 -6.44 21.80
C LYS A 52 -5.91 -5.75 20.50
N PRO A 53 -5.38 -6.13 19.33
CA PRO A 53 -5.78 -5.55 18.06
C PRO A 53 -7.29 -5.73 17.85
N GLY A 54 -8.02 -4.63 17.67
CA GLY A 54 -9.43 -4.66 17.31
C GLY A 54 -9.64 -5.01 15.83
N LEU A 55 -10.85 -5.41 15.44
CA LEU A 55 -11.18 -5.77 14.05
C LEU A 55 -10.75 -4.70 13.04
N LEU A 56 -10.95 -3.41 13.37
CA LEU A 56 -10.59 -2.29 12.50
C LEU A 56 -9.08 -2.19 12.24
N SER A 57 -8.24 -2.58 13.22
CA SER A 57 -6.77 -2.53 13.08
C SER A 57 -6.23 -3.56 12.09
N LEU A 58 -7.04 -4.57 11.73
CA LEU A 58 -6.68 -5.62 10.78
C LEU A 58 -7.45 -5.47 9.46
N ALA A 59 -8.78 -5.41 9.53
CA ALA A 59 -9.65 -5.35 8.36
C ALA A 59 -9.60 -3.99 7.66
N GLY A 60 -9.38 -2.90 8.41
CA GLY A 60 -9.25 -1.55 7.86
C GLY A 60 -8.10 -1.44 6.87
N PRO A 61 -6.85 -1.72 7.28
CA PRO A 61 -5.71 -1.73 6.37
C PRO A 61 -5.90 -2.65 5.16
N PHE A 62 -6.44 -3.86 5.36
CA PHE A 62 -6.72 -4.78 4.26
C PHE A 62 -7.66 -4.18 3.21
N ALA A 63 -8.79 -3.62 3.65
CA ALA A 63 -9.78 -3.04 2.76
C ALA A 63 -9.23 -1.81 2.02
N CYS A 64 -8.52 -0.91 2.72
CA CYS A 64 -7.88 0.25 2.09
C CYS A 64 -6.85 -0.17 1.04
N THR A 65 -5.99 -1.12 1.36
CA THR A 65 -5.00 -1.65 0.42
C THR A 65 -5.66 -2.32 -0.79
N ALA A 66 -6.73 -3.09 -0.60
CA ALA A 66 -7.45 -3.71 -1.70
C ALA A 66 -8.02 -2.67 -2.70
N VAL A 67 -8.52 -1.53 -2.19
CA VAL A 67 -8.96 -0.42 -3.04
C VAL A 67 -7.79 0.20 -3.81
N THR A 68 -6.64 0.39 -3.18
CA THR A 68 -5.43 0.88 -3.87
C THR A 68 -4.97 -0.08 -4.96
N VAL A 69 -4.94 -1.39 -4.68
CA VAL A 69 -4.57 -2.42 -5.66
C VAL A 69 -5.56 -2.46 -6.84
N ALA A 70 -6.86 -2.40 -6.57
CA ALA A 70 -7.89 -2.33 -7.61
C ALA A 70 -7.69 -1.09 -8.50
N THR A 71 -7.36 0.06 -7.90
CA THR A 71 -7.06 1.29 -8.64
C THR A 71 -5.84 1.12 -9.54
N SER A 72 -4.75 0.52 -9.05
CA SER A 72 -3.57 0.21 -9.86
C SER A 72 -3.90 -0.74 -11.03
N ALA A 73 -4.77 -1.73 -10.81
CA ALA A 73 -5.22 -2.63 -11.88
C ALA A 73 -5.99 -1.89 -12.98
N ILE A 74 -6.87 -0.96 -12.58
CA ILE A 74 -7.59 -0.10 -13.54
C ILE A 74 -6.61 0.79 -14.31
N LEU A 75 -5.62 1.38 -13.64
CA LEU A 75 -4.63 2.24 -14.27
C LEU A 75 -3.74 1.47 -15.25
N LEU A 76 -3.31 0.24 -14.92
CA LEU A 76 -2.57 -0.63 -15.85
C LEU A 76 -3.35 -0.79 -17.17
N ARG A 77 -4.66 -1.07 -17.08
CA ARG A 77 -5.52 -1.23 -18.26
C ARG A 77 -5.77 0.08 -19.00
N ALA A 78 -6.10 1.14 -18.28
CA ALA A 78 -6.41 2.43 -18.89
C ALA A 78 -5.22 3.05 -19.62
N LEU A 79 -4.00 2.76 -19.15
CA LEU A 79 -2.74 3.23 -19.76
C LEU A 79 -2.17 2.25 -20.80
N GLY A 80 -2.81 1.10 -21.02
CA GLY A 80 -2.33 0.09 -21.96
C GLY A 80 -0.99 -0.54 -21.58
N ILE A 81 -0.69 -0.61 -20.28
CA ILE A 81 0.54 -1.20 -19.77
C ILE A 81 0.47 -2.73 -19.92
N THR A 82 1.52 -3.29 -20.53
CA THR A 82 1.65 -4.73 -20.86
C THR A 82 3.07 -5.26 -20.64
N THR A 83 3.89 -4.50 -19.90
CA THR A 83 5.27 -4.87 -19.60
C THR A 83 5.55 -4.72 -18.11
N TYR A 84 6.40 -5.61 -17.58
CA TYR A 84 6.86 -5.50 -16.18
C TYR A 84 7.58 -4.18 -15.90
N GLY A 85 8.33 -3.65 -16.86
CA GLY A 85 9.04 -2.37 -16.70
C GLY A 85 8.08 -1.21 -16.46
N ASP A 86 7.07 -1.08 -17.31
CA ASP A 86 6.05 -0.02 -17.18
C ASP A 86 5.16 -0.23 -15.95
N ALA A 87 4.85 -1.48 -15.60
CA ALA A 87 4.11 -1.79 -14.38
C ALA A 87 4.89 -1.39 -13.11
N LEU A 88 6.22 -1.61 -13.09
CA LEU A 88 7.09 -1.13 -12.01
C LEU A 88 7.17 0.40 -11.98
N VAL A 89 7.22 1.07 -13.15
CA VAL A 89 7.17 2.54 -13.23
C VAL A 89 5.86 3.06 -12.66
N LEU A 90 4.71 2.48 -13.02
CA LEU A 90 3.42 2.83 -12.43
C LEU A 90 3.43 2.59 -10.92
N GLY A 91 3.93 1.44 -10.46
CA GLY A 91 4.06 1.13 -9.05
C GLY A 91 4.91 2.15 -8.29
N ALA A 92 6.02 2.61 -8.89
CA ALA A 92 6.87 3.65 -8.34
C ALA A 92 6.18 5.02 -8.32
N LEU A 93 5.47 5.40 -9.38
CA LEU A 93 4.70 6.65 -9.44
C LEU A 93 3.59 6.67 -8.38
N VAL A 94 2.87 5.57 -8.20
CA VAL A 94 1.87 5.44 -7.14
C VAL A 94 2.52 5.51 -5.76
N GLY A 95 3.52 4.66 -5.52
CA GLY A 95 4.20 4.56 -4.22
C GLY A 95 4.87 5.87 -3.81
N VAL A 96 5.76 6.38 -4.66
CA VAL A 96 6.56 7.59 -4.37
C VAL A 96 5.75 8.86 -4.58
N GLY A 97 4.98 8.96 -5.67
CA GLY A 97 4.27 10.18 -6.03
C GLY A 97 3.03 10.45 -5.19
N TYR A 98 2.33 9.42 -4.72
CA TYR A 98 1.12 9.58 -3.91
C TYR A 98 1.31 9.09 -2.47
N LEU A 99 1.77 7.86 -2.27
CA LEU A 99 1.72 7.23 -0.94
C LEU A 99 2.78 7.78 0.03
N VAL A 100 3.99 8.11 -0.44
CA VAL A 100 5.02 8.73 0.41
C VAL A 100 4.59 10.12 0.89
N PRO A 101 4.17 11.07 0.02
CA PRO A 101 3.63 12.36 0.46
C PRO A 101 2.41 12.22 1.36
N MET A 102 1.47 11.31 1.06
CA MET A 102 0.32 11.04 1.92
C MET A 102 0.76 10.62 3.32
N THR A 103 1.72 9.70 3.42
CA THR A 103 2.26 9.21 4.70
C THR A 103 2.88 10.34 5.50
N LEU A 104 3.71 11.17 4.86
CA LEU A 104 4.33 12.33 5.52
C LEU A 104 3.28 13.36 5.94
N ASN A 105 2.29 13.64 5.08
CA ASN A 105 1.23 14.59 5.36
C ASN A 105 0.39 14.18 6.59
N ILE A 106 0.15 12.88 6.75
CA ILE A 106 -0.45 12.34 7.99
C ILE A 106 0.49 12.55 9.17
N ALA A 107 1.77 12.24 8.99
CA ALA A 107 2.75 12.24 10.06
C ALA A 107 3.10 13.64 10.58
N ILE A 108 3.04 14.70 9.77
CA ILE A 108 3.30 16.08 10.22
C ILE A 108 2.19 16.64 11.13
N ASN A 109 1.09 15.91 11.31
CA ASN A 109 0.08 16.24 12.31
C ASN A 109 0.72 16.34 13.71
N PRO A 110 0.37 17.35 14.54
CA PRO A 110 0.91 17.54 15.89
C PRO A 110 0.79 16.33 16.84
N LEU A 111 -0.09 15.37 16.55
CA LEU A 111 -0.26 14.15 17.33
C LEU A 111 0.89 13.14 17.15
N PHE A 112 1.71 13.27 16.12
CA PHE A 112 2.86 12.40 15.88
C PHE A 112 4.15 13.07 16.39
N PRO A 113 4.81 12.52 17.42
CA PRO A 113 5.97 13.17 18.03
C PRO A 113 7.24 13.11 17.16
N ARG A 114 7.28 12.20 16.17
CA ARG A 114 8.45 11.96 15.31
C ARG A 114 8.03 11.80 13.85
N PRO A 115 7.54 12.86 13.18
CA PRO A 115 6.92 12.81 11.85
C PRO A 115 7.81 12.15 10.79
N PHE A 116 9.08 12.55 10.71
CA PHE A 116 10.02 12.04 9.73
C PHE A 116 10.44 10.59 10.00
N ALA A 117 10.59 10.21 11.27
CA ALA A 117 10.92 8.82 11.63
C ALA A 117 9.73 7.89 11.37
N TYR A 118 8.50 8.33 11.69
CA TYR A 118 7.28 7.61 11.31
C TYR A 118 7.23 7.43 9.80
N THR A 119 7.42 8.50 9.03
CA THR A 119 7.43 8.44 7.57
C THR A 119 8.49 7.47 7.06
N ALA A 120 9.72 7.54 7.58
CA ALA A 120 10.81 6.64 7.17
C ALA A 120 10.53 5.15 7.44
N LEU A 121 9.73 4.82 8.47
CA LEU A 121 9.34 3.44 8.73
C LEU A 121 8.16 2.95 7.86
N ASN A 122 7.23 3.84 7.50
CA ASN A 122 5.98 3.48 6.82
C ASN A 122 6.05 3.64 5.29
N ALA A 123 6.65 4.73 4.81
CA ALA A 123 6.70 5.06 3.38
C ALA A 123 7.32 3.93 2.53
N PRO A 124 8.44 3.26 2.94
CA PRO A 124 9.00 2.19 2.15
C PRO A 124 8.08 0.97 2.01
N PHE A 125 7.26 0.66 3.03
CA PHE A 125 6.24 -0.39 2.94
C PHE A 125 5.25 -0.10 1.80
N PHE A 126 4.75 1.12 1.69
CA PHE A 126 3.82 1.50 0.64
C PHE A 126 4.46 1.46 -0.76
N VAL A 127 5.73 1.86 -0.87
CA VAL A 127 6.47 1.79 -2.14
C VAL A 127 6.67 0.33 -2.57
N VAL A 128 7.20 -0.52 -1.68
CA VAL A 128 7.43 -1.94 -1.96
C VAL A 128 6.11 -2.64 -2.25
N GLY A 129 5.08 -2.37 -1.47
CA GLY A 129 3.74 -2.92 -1.68
C GLY A 129 3.14 -2.51 -3.02
N SER A 130 3.31 -1.26 -3.44
CA SER A 130 2.85 -0.76 -4.75
C SER A 130 3.58 -1.45 -5.92
N LEU A 131 4.92 -1.55 -5.84
CA LEU A 131 5.74 -2.24 -6.84
C LEU A 131 5.35 -3.72 -6.96
N MET A 132 5.26 -4.41 -5.83
CA MET A 132 4.86 -5.81 -5.77
C MET A 132 3.45 -6.01 -6.34
N SER A 133 2.50 -5.16 -5.95
CA SER A 133 1.12 -5.27 -6.43
C SER A 133 1.04 -5.09 -7.94
N CYS A 134 1.70 -4.08 -8.51
CA CYS A 134 1.71 -3.88 -9.97
C CYS A 134 2.39 -5.04 -10.70
N THR A 135 3.44 -5.62 -10.13
CA THR A 135 4.11 -6.80 -10.69
C THR A 135 3.20 -8.02 -10.71
N ILE A 136 2.48 -8.29 -9.60
CA ILE A 136 1.51 -9.40 -9.52
C ILE A 136 0.36 -9.19 -10.50
N LEU A 137 -0.15 -7.96 -10.58
CA LEU A 137 -1.23 -7.62 -11.50
C LEU A 137 -0.81 -7.86 -12.95
N GLU A 138 0.39 -7.41 -13.34
CA GLU A 138 0.94 -7.63 -14.69
C GLU A 138 1.18 -9.12 -14.99
N ALA A 139 1.72 -9.87 -14.03
CA ALA A 139 1.98 -11.31 -14.17
C ALA A 139 0.70 -12.14 -14.40
N MET A 140 -0.46 -11.60 -14.04
CA MET A 140 -1.77 -12.24 -14.15
C MET A 140 -2.70 -11.51 -15.13
N SER A 141 -2.14 -10.61 -15.94
CA SER A 141 -2.88 -9.70 -16.81
C SER A 141 -3.20 -10.30 -18.17
#